data_AF-G9MWL1-F1
#
_entry.id   AF-G9MWL1-F1
#
_cell.length_a   1.000
_cell.length_b   1.000
_cell.length_c   1.000
_cell.angle_alpha   90.00
_cell.angle_beta   90.00
_cell.angle_gamma   90.00
#
_symmetry.space_group_name_H-M   'P 1'
#
loop_
_entity.id
_entity.type
_entity.pdbx_description
1 polymer ?
#
loop_
_entity_poly.entity_id
_entity_poly.type
_entity_poly.pdbx_seq_one_letter_code
_entity_poly.pdbx_strand_id
1 'polypeptide(L)'
;RKNQFKRLLLACFLRWAMTMLLVVGVYLVLWRYSIQEVMLSKKKNEFNTLIIAISIALGLNIASSMKHMVRELRWWVLSWYEWTPKETDCILQSENFSSLFTLGYVTHRNWVRVYVLFWVLINVASQIAVATLGLTYNINQADTIDVTKPGTVAVPDMTNIQTNKVLSSNSQAVSALRYTANNYGLIALAWGFGGVDEIPKPGMLFDTDANLMYCSGNSCQYIFYEATPDNLSYFQMVATNRSISTQATCRSWKVLKGGDGTQRTIVIDDANRTVIAIPALNGAAQTTFMVDPDRGSGPNWGHILAFEASSTDPWFYNCNVTVGAVTNVQNPVQEVGVNVTSLAASAIALQGYGASTFGVNSNSTRHFQFQSYPAESFYGATQGGNVTGMGQLMASFAVGVVAITAQVNSNVNAPGLLPLKGIQLDINKWYYVHLILGLTVGLQLLLAVIAAAVASKVTVRDHSCVGLATALQPLL
;
A
#
# COMPACT_ATOMS: atom_id res chain seq x y z
N ARG A 1 -53.57 -34.18 -5.10
CA ARG A 1 -52.86 -33.14 -5.90
C ARG A 1 -52.39 -31.93 -5.07
N LYS A 2 -53.25 -31.07 -4.50
CA LYS A 2 -52.79 -29.87 -3.74
C LYS A 2 -51.87 -30.20 -2.54
N ASN A 3 -52.18 -31.24 -1.77
CA ASN A 3 -51.35 -31.66 -0.62
C ASN A 3 -50.00 -32.27 -1.04
N GLN A 4 -49.96 -32.94 -2.20
CA GLN A 4 -48.73 -33.53 -2.77
C GLN A 4 -47.77 -32.45 -3.27
N PHE A 5 -48.29 -31.43 -3.97
CA PHE A 5 -47.49 -30.28 -4.40
C PHE A 5 -46.89 -29.53 -3.21
N LYS A 6 -47.68 -29.24 -2.16
CA LYS A 6 -47.18 -28.60 -0.93
C LYS A 6 -46.07 -29.40 -0.26
N ARG A 7 -46.22 -30.73 -0.16
CA ARG A 7 -45.22 -31.62 0.45
C ARG A 7 -43.91 -31.64 -0.34
N LEU A 8 -43.98 -31.75 -1.67
CA LEU A 8 -42.82 -31.71 -2.56
C LEU A 8 -42.12 -30.36 -2.54
N LEU A 9 -42.89 -29.27 -2.58
CA LEU A 9 -42.36 -27.91 -2.54
C LEU A 9 -41.67 -27.61 -1.21
N LEU A 10 -42.22 -28.06 -0.08
CA LEU A 10 -41.58 -27.94 1.24
C LEU A 10 -40.24 -28.70 1.30
N ALA A 11 -40.20 -29.94 0.79
CA ALA A 11 -38.97 -30.74 0.76
C ALA A 11 -37.88 -30.10 -0.11
N CYS A 12 -38.26 -29.56 -1.27
CA CYS A 12 -37.34 -28.82 -2.14
C CYS A 12 -36.88 -27.49 -1.51
N PHE A 13 -37.79 -26.76 -0.86
CA PHE A 13 -37.50 -25.50 -0.20
C PHE A 13 -36.51 -25.67 0.96
N LEU A 14 -36.64 -26.72 1.78
CA LEU A 14 -35.70 -27.00 2.87
C LEU A 14 -34.26 -27.21 2.35
N ARG A 15 -34.09 -27.92 1.24
CA ARG A 15 -32.75 -28.09 0.64
C ARG A 15 -32.22 -26.81 0.00
N TRP A 16 -33.09 -26.03 -0.62
CA TRP A 16 -32.74 -24.70 -1.13
C TRP A 16 -32.30 -23.76 0.00
N ALA A 17 -33.01 -23.77 1.14
CA ALA A 17 -32.66 -22.96 2.31
C ALA A 17 -31.26 -23.33 2.85
N MET A 18 -30.89 -24.62 2.84
CA MET A 18 -29.52 -25.05 3.16
C MET A 18 -28.49 -24.49 2.19
N THR A 19 -28.77 -24.46 0.88
CA THR A 19 -27.87 -23.81 -0.08
C THR A 19 -27.75 -22.33 0.22
N MET A 20 -28.87 -21.65 0.45
CA MET A 20 -28.87 -20.22 0.75
C MET A 20 -28.03 -19.91 1.99
N LEU A 21 -28.13 -20.73 3.04
CA LEU A 21 -27.30 -20.60 4.24
C LEU A 21 -25.80 -20.75 3.93
N LEU A 22 -25.42 -21.75 3.14
CA LEU A 22 -24.02 -21.95 2.74
C LEU A 22 -23.50 -20.80 1.87
N VAL A 23 -24.31 -20.28 0.95
CA VAL A 23 -23.99 -19.12 0.10
C VAL A 23 -23.80 -17.85 0.94
N VAL A 24 -24.68 -17.62 1.92
CA VAL A 24 -24.52 -16.53 2.89
C VAL A 24 -23.23 -16.72 3.69
N GLY A 25 -22.91 -17.95 4.09
CA GLY A 25 -21.63 -18.28 4.75
C GLY A 25 -20.41 -17.92 3.92
N VAL A 26 -20.38 -18.29 2.63
CA VAL A 26 -19.32 -17.90 1.69
C VAL A 26 -19.22 -16.37 1.61
N TYR A 27 -20.35 -15.69 1.41
CA TYR A 27 -20.39 -14.24 1.30
C TYR A 27 -19.84 -13.55 2.56
N LEU A 28 -20.27 -13.99 3.74
CA LEU A 28 -19.81 -13.43 5.01
C LEU A 28 -18.32 -13.64 5.26
N VAL A 29 -17.76 -14.80 4.87
CA VAL A 29 -16.33 -15.05 4.97
C VAL A 29 -15.58 -14.08 4.05
N LEU A 30 -15.96 -13.98 2.78
CA LEU A 30 -15.32 -13.06 1.83
C LEU A 30 -15.40 -11.60 2.32
N TRP A 31 -16.59 -11.17 2.75
CA TRP A 31 -16.83 -9.81 3.24
C TRP A 31 -16.04 -9.47 4.51
N ARG A 32 -16.03 -10.38 5.50
CA ARG A 32 -15.33 -10.14 6.77
C ARG A 32 -13.83 -10.01 6.57
N TYR A 33 -13.26 -10.85 5.71
CA TYR A 33 -11.83 -10.85 5.44
C TYR A 33 -11.40 -9.77 4.42
N SER A 34 -12.31 -9.26 3.59
CA SER A 34 -12.04 -8.13 2.68
C SER A 34 -12.00 -6.77 3.39
N ILE A 35 -12.69 -6.62 4.52
CA ILE A 35 -12.65 -5.39 5.33
C ILE A 35 -11.34 -5.27 6.12
N GLN A 36 -10.63 -6.39 6.35
CA GLN A 36 -9.36 -6.36 7.06
C GLN A 36 -8.27 -5.83 6.13
N GLU A 37 -7.75 -4.64 6.44
CA GLU A 37 -6.65 -4.00 5.69
C GLU A 37 -5.40 -4.88 5.67
N VAL A 38 -5.09 -5.58 6.76
CA VAL A 38 -3.94 -6.47 6.86
C VAL A 38 -4.23 -7.72 7.68
N MET A 39 -3.78 -8.87 7.18
CA MET A 39 -3.82 -10.15 7.86
C MET A 39 -2.41 -10.74 8.03
N LEU A 40 -2.21 -11.45 9.13
CA LEU A 40 -1.00 -12.26 9.37
C LEU A 40 -1.13 -13.63 8.70
N SER A 41 0.00 -14.31 8.46
CA SER A 41 0.01 -15.65 7.82
C SER A 41 -0.85 -16.70 8.54
N LYS A 42 -1.02 -16.61 9.87
CA LYS A 42 -1.93 -17.50 10.62
C LYS A 42 -3.39 -17.31 10.20
N LYS A 43 -3.81 -16.06 9.99
CA LYS A 43 -5.15 -15.71 9.53
C LYS A 43 -5.38 -16.10 8.07
N LYS A 44 -4.33 -16.14 7.24
CA LYS A 44 -4.37 -16.74 5.90
C LYS A 44 -4.88 -18.19 5.93
N ASN A 45 -4.29 -19.00 6.81
CA ASN A 45 -4.60 -20.42 6.89
C ASN A 45 -6.03 -20.63 7.39
N GLU A 46 -6.49 -19.80 8.34
CA GLU A 46 -7.88 -19.79 8.81
C GLU A 46 -8.86 -19.46 7.66
N PHE A 47 -8.61 -18.37 6.92
CA PHE A 47 -9.42 -17.98 5.76
C PHE A 47 -9.49 -19.11 4.72
N ASN A 48 -8.33 -19.63 4.29
CA ASN A 48 -8.25 -20.70 3.30
C ASN A 48 -9.02 -21.95 3.73
N THR A 49 -8.90 -22.34 5.01
CA THR A 49 -9.61 -23.50 5.53
C THR A 49 -11.13 -23.29 5.50
N LEU A 50 -11.60 -22.12 5.95
CA LEU A 50 -13.02 -21.79 6.00
C LEU A 50 -13.64 -21.71 4.60
N ILE A 51 -13.01 -20.99 3.67
CA ILE A 51 -13.57 -20.80 2.32
C ILE A 51 -13.60 -22.12 1.54
N ILE A 52 -12.58 -22.97 1.68
CA ILE A 52 -12.53 -24.29 1.03
C ILE A 52 -13.59 -25.21 1.63
N ALA A 53 -13.69 -25.29 2.96
CA ALA A 53 -14.66 -26.16 3.62
C ALA A 53 -16.11 -25.80 3.26
N ILE A 54 -16.46 -24.51 3.29
CA ILE A 54 -17.82 -24.05 2.95
C ILE A 54 -18.10 -24.24 1.46
N SER A 55 -17.12 -24.01 0.58
CA SER A 55 -17.29 -24.22 -0.87
C SER A 55 -17.49 -25.70 -1.22
N ILE A 56 -16.77 -26.62 -0.58
CA ILE A 56 -16.98 -28.06 -0.74
C ILE A 56 -18.38 -28.45 -0.24
N ALA A 57 -18.78 -27.97 0.94
CA ALA A 57 -20.12 -28.22 1.47
C ALA A 57 -21.22 -27.69 0.53
N LEU A 58 -21.02 -26.50 -0.06
CA LEU A 58 -21.92 -25.91 -1.04
C LEU A 58 -22.03 -26.77 -2.29
N GLY A 59 -20.90 -27.18 -2.89
CA GLY A 59 -20.87 -28.04 -4.07
C GLY A 59 -21.56 -29.39 -3.84
N LEU A 60 -21.32 -30.02 -2.68
CA LEU A 60 -21.98 -31.27 -2.28
C LEU A 60 -23.48 -31.09 -2.05
N ASN A 61 -23.91 -29.99 -1.42
CA ASN A 61 -25.31 -29.71 -1.18
C ASN A 61 -26.08 -29.45 -2.48
N ILE A 62 -25.48 -28.74 -3.43
CA ILE A 62 -26.06 -28.52 -4.77
C ILE A 62 -26.21 -29.85 -5.51
N ALA A 63 -25.17 -30.69 -5.52
CA ALA A 63 -25.23 -32.00 -6.16
C ALA A 63 -26.31 -32.90 -5.54
N SER A 64 -26.39 -32.93 -4.21
CA SER A 64 -27.42 -33.66 -3.45
C SER A 64 -28.83 -33.17 -3.79
N SER A 65 -29.02 -31.84 -3.85
CA SER A 65 -30.30 -31.25 -4.23
C SER A 65 -30.71 -31.62 -5.65
N MET A 66 -29.77 -31.66 -6.60
CA MET A 66 -30.04 -32.08 -7.98
C MET A 66 -30.43 -33.54 -8.09
N LYS A 67 -29.72 -34.46 -7.40
CA LYS A 67 -30.09 -35.88 -7.35
C LYS A 67 -31.52 -36.07 -6.89
N HIS A 68 -31.93 -35.32 -5.88
CA HIS A 68 -33.29 -35.39 -5.41
C HIS A 68 -34.32 -34.86 -6.42
N MET A 69 -34.01 -33.76 -7.13
CA MET A 69 -34.92 -33.26 -8.17
C MET A 69 -35.10 -34.28 -9.29
N VAL A 70 -34.02 -34.93 -9.74
CA VAL A 70 -34.07 -36.03 -10.74
C VAL A 70 -34.91 -37.20 -10.22
N ARG A 71 -34.73 -37.59 -8.96
CA ARG A 71 -35.50 -38.65 -8.31
C ARG A 71 -37.00 -38.37 -8.28
N GLU A 72 -37.42 -37.14 -8.00
CA GLU A 72 -38.85 -36.79 -8.01
C GLU A 72 -39.41 -36.75 -9.44
N LEU A 73 -38.60 -36.37 -10.42
CA LEU A 73 -38.98 -36.34 -11.84
C LEU A 73 -39.04 -37.72 -12.50
N ARG A 74 -38.47 -38.77 -11.90
CA ARG A 74 -38.43 -40.12 -12.50
C ARG A 74 -39.81 -40.65 -12.89
N TRP A 75 -40.83 -40.39 -12.07
CA TRP A 75 -42.21 -40.82 -12.32
C TRP A 75 -42.85 -40.07 -13.48
N TRP A 76 -42.46 -38.81 -13.65
CA TRP A 76 -42.89 -38.02 -14.79
C TRP A 76 -42.23 -38.49 -16.08
N VAL A 77 -40.93 -38.80 -16.05
CA VAL A 77 -40.24 -39.41 -17.20
C VAL A 77 -40.88 -40.75 -17.56
N LEU A 78 -41.18 -41.62 -16.57
CA LEU A 78 -41.86 -42.90 -16.81
C LEU A 78 -43.21 -42.73 -17.53
N SER A 79 -43.92 -41.62 -17.32
CA SER A 79 -45.22 -41.37 -17.94
C SER A 79 -45.17 -40.98 -19.43
N TRP A 80 -43.98 -40.70 -19.99
CA TRP A 80 -43.87 -40.20 -21.35
C TRP A 80 -44.09 -41.26 -22.44
N TYR A 81 -43.68 -42.50 -22.18
CA TYR A 81 -43.62 -43.56 -23.18
C TYR A 81 -43.77 -44.93 -22.53
N GLU A 82 -43.99 -45.96 -23.35
CA GLU A 82 -43.77 -47.35 -22.94
C GLU A 82 -42.26 -47.65 -22.94
N TRP A 83 -41.75 -48.27 -21.87
CA TRP A 83 -40.31 -48.43 -21.62
C TRP A 83 -39.88 -49.88 -21.70
N THR A 84 -38.66 -50.11 -22.18
CA THR A 84 -38.05 -51.44 -22.06
C THR A 84 -37.63 -51.71 -20.60
N PRO A 85 -37.51 -52.98 -20.16
CA PRO A 85 -37.12 -53.30 -18.79
C PRO A 85 -35.77 -52.68 -18.38
N LYS A 86 -34.79 -52.64 -19.29
CA LYS A 86 -33.47 -52.03 -19.06
C LYS A 86 -33.54 -50.51 -18.90
N GLU A 87 -34.35 -49.83 -19.71
CA GLU A 87 -34.55 -48.37 -19.58
C GLU A 87 -35.31 -48.03 -18.29
N THR A 88 -36.30 -48.85 -17.93
CA THR A 88 -37.11 -48.66 -16.71
C THR A 88 -36.25 -48.76 -15.45
N ASP A 89 -35.36 -49.75 -15.37
CA ASP A 89 -34.42 -49.90 -14.25
C ASP A 89 -33.46 -48.70 -14.16
N CYS A 90 -32.94 -48.23 -15.30
CA CYS A 90 -32.10 -47.03 -15.33
C CYS A 90 -32.85 -45.75 -14.90
N ILE A 91 -34.13 -45.61 -15.23
CA ILE A 91 -34.97 -44.48 -14.79
C ILE A 91 -35.29 -44.57 -13.31
N LEU A 92 -35.57 -45.77 -12.79
CA LEU A 92 -35.84 -45.99 -11.37
C LEU A 92 -34.61 -45.69 -10.50
N GLN A 93 -33.42 -46.02 -10.99
CA GLN A 93 -32.12 -45.73 -10.37
C GLN A 93 -31.53 -44.36 -10.76
N SER A 94 -32.30 -43.48 -11.40
CA SER A 94 -31.84 -42.17 -11.91
C SER A 94 -31.31 -41.20 -10.84
N GLU A 95 -31.47 -41.51 -9.55
CA GLU A 95 -30.82 -40.80 -8.44
C GLU A 95 -29.28 -40.94 -8.46
N ASN A 96 -28.79 -42.03 -9.07
CA ASN A 96 -27.37 -42.23 -9.35
C ASN A 96 -27.06 -41.63 -10.72
N PHE A 97 -26.23 -40.59 -10.75
CA PHE A 97 -25.80 -39.96 -12.01
C PHE A 97 -25.12 -40.95 -12.97
N SER A 98 -24.49 -42.01 -12.46
CA SER A 98 -23.96 -43.10 -13.29
C SER A 98 -25.07 -43.79 -14.08
N SER A 99 -26.16 -44.18 -13.41
CA SER A 99 -27.33 -44.80 -14.04
C SER A 99 -28.06 -43.84 -14.98
N LEU A 100 -28.11 -42.54 -14.64
CA LEU A 100 -28.65 -41.50 -15.52
C LEU A 100 -27.81 -41.34 -16.80
N PHE A 101 -26.47 -41.42 -16.69
CA PHE A 101 -25.58 -41.36 -17.85
C PHE A 101 -25.73 -42.61 -18.73
N THR A 102 -25.79 -43.80 -18.11
CA THR A 102 -26.07 -45.07 -18.82
C THR A 102 -27.41 -45.02 -19.54
N LEU A 103 -28.45 -44.44 -18.94
CA LEU A 103 -29.75 -44.23 -19.58
C LEU A 103 -29.64 -43.44 -20.89
N GLY A 104 -28.81 -42.38 -20.90
CA GLY A 104 -28.57 -41.56 -22.09
C GLY A 104 -27.91 -42.33 -23.24
N TYR A 105 -27.05 -43.30 -22.92
CA TYR A 105 -26.38 -44.15 -23.92
C TYR A 105 -27.30 -45.26 -24.45
N VAL A 106 -28.07 -45.89 -23.56
CA VAL A 106 -28.93 -47.03 -23.89
C VAL A 106 -30.18 -46.60 -24.67
N THR A 107 -30.70 -45.40 -24.43
CA THR A 107 -31.94 -44.96 -25.08
C THR A 107 -31.68 -44.40 -26.48
N HIS A 108 -32.57 -44.75 -27.42
CA HIS A 108 -32.59 -44.18 -28.77
C HIS A 108 -33.49 -42.93 -28.89
N ARG A 109 -34.14 -42.52 -27.80
CA ARG A 109 -35.13 -41.43 -27.80
C ARG A 109 -34.47 -40.08 -27.55
N ASN A 110 -34.60 -39.15 -28.51
CA ASN A 110 -33.95 -37.84 -28.45
C ASN A 110 -34.37 -36.99 -27.24
N TRP A 111 -35.64 -36.99 -26.85
CA TRP A 111 -36.11 -36.22 -25.69
C TRP A 111 -35.51 -36.69 -24.35
N VAL A 112 -35.25 -37.99 -24.21
CA VAL A 112 -34.62 -38.57 -23.02
C VAL A 112 -33.14 -38.21 -22.97
N ARG A 113 -32.45 -38.23 -24.13
CA ARG A 113 -31.07 -37.76 -24.24
C ARG A 113 -30.94 -36.29 -23.86
N VAL A 114 -31.86 -35.43 -24.30
CA VAL A 114 -31.89 -34.01 -23.90
C VAL A 114 -32.10 -33.86 -22.40
N TYR A 115 -33.00 -34.63 -21.79
CA TYR A 115 -33.21 -34.64 -20.34
C TYR A 115 -31.94 -35.04 -19.56
N VAL A 116 -31.30 -36.15 -19.95
CA VAL A 116 -30.06 -36.62 -19.32
C VAL A 116 -28.95 -35.60 -19.48
N LEU A 117 -28.75 -35.08 -20.69
CA LEU A 117 -27.72 -34.09 -21.00
C LEU A 117 -27.93 -32.79 -20.20
N PHE A 118 -29.16 -32.32 -20.08
CA PHE A 118 -29.51 -31.15 -19.28
C PHE A 118 -29.09 -31.29 -17.82
N TRP A 119 -29.46 -32.39 -17.17
CA TRP A 119 -29.16 -32.60 -15.74
C TRP A 119 -27.67 -32.82 -15.48
N VAL A 120 -26.97 -33.55 -16.36
CA VAL A 120 -25.52 -33.72 -16.27
C VAL A 120 -24.79 -32.39 -16.46
N LEU A 121 -25.16 -31.62 -17.49
CA LEU A 121 -24.51 -30.34 -17.80
C LEU A 121 -24.73 -29.31 -16.69
N ILE A 122 -25.95 -29.21 -16.14
CA ILE A 122 -26.24 -28.32 -15.01
C ILE A 122 -25.46 -28.75 -13.76
N ASN A 123 -25.32 -30.05 -13.50
CA ASN A 123 -24.53 -30.52 -12.36
C ASN A 123 -23.05 -30.14 -12.52
N VAL A 124 -22.45 -30.42 -13.67
CA VAL A 124 -21.06 -30.06 -13.97
C VAL A 124 -20.86 -28.55 -13.94
N ALA A 125 -21.74 -27.77 -14.57
CA ALA A 125 -21.68 -26.32 -14.57
C ALA A 125 -21.77 -25.73 -13.16
N SER A 126 -22.59 -26.30 -12.28
CA SER A 126 -22.68 -25.86 -10.89
C SER A 126 -21.40 -26.10 -10.10
N GLN A 127 -20.70 -27.22 -10.33
CA GLN A 127 -19.41 -27.49 -9.68
C GLN A 127 -18.31 -26.57 -10.20
N ILE A 128 -18.31 -26.29 -11.52
CA ILE A 128 -17.39 -25.32 -12.11
C ILE A 128 -17.64 -23.93 -11.51
N ALA A 129 -18.89 -23.51 -11.38
CA ALA A 129 -19.24 -22.21 -10.79
C ALA A 129 -18.77 -22.07 -9.33
N VAL A 130 -18.89 -23.13 -8.52
CA VAL A 130 -18.37 -23.12 -7.14
C VAL A 130 -16.84 -23.11 -7.14
N ALA A 131 -16.19 -23.86 -8.03
CA ALA A 131 -14.73 -23.86 -8.14
C ALA A 131 -14.16 -22.51 -8.60
N THR A 132 -14.83 -21.82 -9.51
CA THR A 132 -14.41 -20.49 -10.00
C THR A 132 -14.58 -19.39 -8.96
N LEU A 133 -15.28 -19.61 -7.85
CA LEU A 133 -15.25 -18.70 -6.69
C LEU A 133 -13.82 -18.57 -6.12
N GLY A 134 -12.98 -19.60 -6.24
CA GLY A 134 -11.57 -19.53 -5.85
C GLY A 134 -10.73 -18.55 -6.70
N LEU A 135 -11.25 -18.12 -7.85
CA LEU A 135 -10.59 -17.18 -8.77
C LEU A 135 -11.09 -15.74 -8.60
N THR A 136 -12.13 -15.51 -7.80
CA THR A 136 -12.69 -14.16 -7.62
C THR A 136 -11.97 -13.33 -6.56
N TYR A 137 -11.08 -13.97 -5.80
CA TYR A 137 -10.24 -13.34 -4.78
C TYR A 137 -8.78 -13.68 -4.99
N ASN A 138 -7.90 -12.77 -4.57
CA ASN A 138 -6.46 -12.98 -4.52
C ASN A 138 -5.96 -12.63 -3.11
N ILE A 139 -4.91 -13.31 -2.67
CA ILE A 139 -4.24 -13.01 -1.39
C ILE A 139 -2.92 -12.35 -1.73
N ASN A 140 -2.95 -11.02 -1.83
CA ASN A 140 -1.80 -10.20 -2.15
C ASN A 140 -1.02 -9.84 -0.88
N GLN A 141 0.16 -9.26 -1.05
CA GLN A 141 0.84 -8.59 0.07
C GLN A 141 0.06 -7.32 0.40
N ALA A 142 0.09 -6.89 1.66
CA ALA A 142 -0.51 -5.62 2.03
C ALA A 142 0.42 -4.50 1.54
N ASP A 143 -0.12 -3.60 0.72
CA ASP A 143 0.68 -2.55 0.05
C ASP A 143 0.59 -1.19 0.75
N THR A 144 -0.21 -1.06 1.83
CA THR A 144 -0.52 0.23 2.44
C THR A 144 -0.08 0.36 3.91
N ILE A 145 -0.32 -0.68 4.73
CA ILE A 145 0.01 -0.69 6.16
C ILE A 145 0.65 -2.04 6.46
N ASP A 146 1.70 -2.03 7.29
CA ASP A 146 2.32 -3.26 7.77
C ASP A 146 1.93 -3.53 9.23
N VAL A 147 1.80 -4.81 9.58
CA VAL A 147 1.59 -5.18 10.98
C VAL A 147 2.94 -5.13 11.67
N THR A 148 3.07 -4.31 12.70
CA THR A 148 4.32 -4.25 13.46
C THR A 148 4.23 -5.08 14.75
N LYS A 149 5.36 -5.62 15.20
CA LYS A 149 5.50 -6.23 16.54
C LYS A 149 6.76 -5.72 17.23
N PRO A 150 6.79 -5.63 18.57
CA PRO A 150 8.04 -5.37 19.29
C PRO A 150 9.12 -6.40 18.92
N GLY A 151 10.31 -5.94 18.55
CA GLY A 151 11.42 -6.79 18.12
C GLY A 151 12.65 -5.99 17.74
N THR A 152 13.63 -6.64 17.13
CA THR A 152 14.81 -5.98 16.58
C THR A 152 14.48 -5.43 15.20
N VAL A 153 14.78 -4.15 14.98
CA VAL A 153 14.63 -3.43 13.71
C VAL A 153 15.99 -2.91 13.24
N ALA A 154 16.10 -2.69 11.94
CA ALA A 154 17.17 -1.92 11.34
C ALA A 154 16.78 -0.43 11.37
N VAL A 155 17.58 0.38 12.06
CA VAL A 155 17.47 1.85 12.06
C VAL A 155 18.72 2.44 11.40
N PRO A 156 18.62 3.56 10.68
CA PRO A 156 19.78 4.18 10.09
C PRO A 156 20.75 4.67 11.17
N ASP A 157 22.05 4.43 10.99
CA ASP A 157 23.07 4.99 11.88
C ASP A 157 23.23 6.48 11.60
N MET A 158 22.66 7.31 12.48
CA MET A 158 22.68 8.76 12.36
C MET A 158 23.84 9.41 13.13
N THR A 159 24.85 8.66 13.53
CA THR A 159 26.00 9.19 14.29
C THR A 159 26.84 10.16 13.44
N ASN A 160 27.10 9.81 12.18
CA ASN A 160 27.90 10.58 11.23
C ASN A 160 27.32 10.49 9.82
N ILE A 161 27.59 11.49 8.98
CA ILE A 161 27.31 11.41 7.55
C ILE A 161 28.28 10.39 6.91
N GLN A 162 27.77 9.40 6.19
CA GLN A 162 28.58 8.47 5.41
C GLN A 162 28.77 9.01 3.99
N THR A 163 30.00 9.20 3.54
CA THR A 163 30.24 9.93 2.27
C THR A 163 30.29 9.03 1.03
N ASN A 164 30.23 7.72 1.19
CA ASN A 164 30.44 6.71 0.13
C ASN A 164 29.41 6.73 -1.01
N LYS A 165 28.27 7.42 -0.85
CA LYS A 165 27.30 7.62 -1.94
C LYS A 165 27.62 8.81 -2.84
N VAL A 166 28.45 9.74 -2.38
CA VAL A 166 28.84 10.96 -3.12
C VAL A 166 30.32 10.92 -3.50
N LEU A 167 31.15 10.34 -2.64
CA LEU A 167 32.59 10.19 -2.80
C LEU A 167 32.94 8.71 -3.00
N SER A 168 34.08 8.44 -3.63
CA SER A 168 34.57 7.07 -3.87
C SER A 168 34.95 6.30 -2.61
N SER A 169 34.99 6.96 -1.45
CA SER A 169 35.32 6.37 -0.15
C SER A 169 34.50 7.03 0.96
N ASN A 170 34.41 6.35 2.11
CA ASN A 170 33.78 6.89 3.31
C ASN A 170 34.78 7.75 4.10
N SER A 171 35.04 8.97 3.62
CA SER A 171 35.97 9.92 4.21
C SER A 171 35.32 10.69 5.35
N GLN A 172 36.00 10.74 6.50
CA GLN A 172 35.59 11.54 7.66
C GLN A 172 36.33 12.89 7.72
N ALA A 173 36.99 13.29 6.63
CA ALA A 173 37.57 14.63 6.54
C ALA A 173 36.46 15.69 6.55
N VAL A 174 36.63 16.76 7.32
CA VAL A 174 35.62 17.83 7.45
C VAL A 174 35.21 18.40 6.10
N SER A 175 36.17 18.61 5.18
CA SER A 175 35.89 19.06 3.81
C SER A 175 34.99 18.10 3.04
N ALA A 176 35.22 16.79 3.17
CA ALA A 176 34.39 15.76 2.54
C ALA A 176 32.97 15.78 3.11
N LEU A 177 32.84 15.81 4.44
CA LEU A 177 31.55 15.83 5.13
C LEU A 177 30.72 17.08 4.76
N ARG A 178 31.36 18.25 4.69
CA ARG A 178 30.72 19.51 4.27
C ARG A 178 30.22 19.46 2.83
N TYR A 179 31.05 18.94 1.92
CA TYR A 179 30.66 18.73 0.52
C TYR A 179 29.49 17.73 0.41
N THR A 180 29.56 16.61 1.12
CA THR A 180 28.49 15.60 1.15
C THR A 180 27.19 16.16 1.73
N ALA A 181 27.25 16.94 2.83
CA ALA A 181 26.07 17.55 3.44
C ALA A 181 25.34 18.48 2.45
N ASN A 182 26.06 19.31 1.71
CA ASN A 182 25.45 20.14 0.67
C ASN A 182 24.81 19.30 -0.45
N ASN A 183 25.51 18.25 -0.92
CA ASN A 183 24.97 17.33 -1.92
C ASN A 183 23.71 16.62 -1.43
N TYR A 184 23.63 16.23 -0.16
CA TYR A 184 22.44 15.60 0.41
C TYR A 184 21.24 16.53 0.46
N GLY A 185 21.44 17.81 0.79
CA GLY A 185 20.35 18.80 0.71
C GLY A 185 19.88 19.03 -0.74
N LEU A 186 20.78 18.91 -1.72
CA LEU A 186 20.42 18.94 -3.15
C LEU A 186 19.67 17.68 -3.61
N ILE A 187 20.14 16.49 -3.23
CA ILE A 187 19.50 15.21 -3.56
C ILE A 187 18.09 15.14 -2.97
N ALA A 188 17.87 15.78 -1.82
CA ALA A 188 16.57 15.85 -1.16
C ALA A 188 15.47 16.42 -2.08
N LEU A 189 15.81 17.30 -3.03
CA LEU A 189 14.85 17.84 -4.00
C LEU A 189 14.19 16.76 -4.87
N ALA A 190 14.90 15.66 -5.15
CA ALA A 190 14.37 14.58 -5.98
C ALA A 190 13.28 13.76 -5.28
N TRP A 191 13.20 13.85 -3.94
CA TRP A 191 12.21 13.15 -3.12
C TRP A 191 10.96 13.99 -2.80
N GLY A 192 11.01 15.30 -3.05
CA GLY A 192 9.85 16.19 -2.84
C GLY A 192 9.62 16.65 -1.39
N PHE A 193 8.72 17.62 -1.26
CA PHE A 193 8.29 18.22 0.00
C PHE A 193 6.76 18.26 0.05
N GLY A 194 6.17 17.65 1.09
CA GLY A 194 4.73 17.61 1.30
C GLY A 194 4.24 18.57 2.37
N GLY A 195 2.91 18.71 2.48
CA GLY A 195 2.24 19.36 3.60
C GLY A 195 2.26 18.52 4.89
N VAL A 196 1.89 19.12 6.02
CA VAL A 196 1.80 18.42 7.32
C VAL A 196 0.67 17.38 7.34
N ASP A 197 -0.33 17.56 6.50
CA ASP A 197 -1.46 16.65 6.28
C ASP A 197 -1.08 15.39 5.50
N GLU A 198 0.04 15.41 4.79
CA GLU A 198 0.59 14.27 4.04
C GLU A 198 1.53 13.38 4.87
N ILE A 199 1.73 13.70 6.16
CA ILE A 199 2.63 12.95 7.03
C ILE A 199 2.14 11.50 7.18
N PRO A 200 3.00 10.50 6.94
CA PRO A 200 2.64 9.10 7.02
C PRO A 200 2.30 8.75 8.46
N LYS A 201 1.22 7.99 8.61
CA LYS A 201 0.85 7.44 9.92
C LYS A 201 1.87 6.36 10.31
N PRO A 202 2.19 6.22 11.62
CA PRO A 202 3.06 5.14 12.07
C PRO A 202 2.56 3.77 11.60
N GLY A 203 3.45 2.94 11.04
CA GLY A 203 3.14 1.64 10.44
C GLY A 203 2.81 1.65 8.96
N MET A 204 2.71 2.83 8.33
CA MET A 204 2.56 2.95 6.87
C MET A 204 3.83 2.50 6.17
N LEU A 205 3.70 1.75 5.06
CA LEU A 205 4.84 1.30 4.28
C LEU A 205 5.56 2.48 3.61
N PHE A 206 6.87 2.36 3.50
CA PHE A 206 7.69 3.32 2.76
C PHE A 206 7.38 3.23 1.27
N ASP A 207 6.98 4.37 0.69
CA ASP A 207 6.73 4.54 -0.73
C ASP A 207 7.81 5.46 -1.32
N THR A 208 8.43 5.03 -2.42
CA THR A 208 9.48 5.80 -3.09
C THR A 208 8.95 7.02 -3.83
N ASP A 209 7.66 7.01 -4.19
CA ASP A 209 7.01 8.12 -4.88
C ASP A 209 6.42 9.16 -3.91
N ALA A 210 6.41 8.85 -2.61
CA ALA A 210 5.91 9.75 -1.58
C ALA A 210 6.94 10.82 -1.18
N ASN A 211 6.43 12.00 -0.80
CA ASN A 211 7.23 13.07 -0.22
C ASN A 211 7.99 12.58 1.01
N LEU A 212 9.30 12.88 1.11
CA LEU A 212 10.13 12.42 2.22
C LEU A 212 10.19 13.42 3.39
N MET A 213 10.01 14.71 3.10
CA MET A 213 10.03 15.79 4.10
C MET A 213 8.73 16.59 4.04
N TYR A 214 8.30 17.12 5.18
CA TYR A 214 7.02 17.83 5.30
C TYR A 214 7.22 19.21 5.92
N CYS A 215 6.74 20.25 5.25
CA CYS A 215 7.00 21.64 5.65
C CYS A 215 5.72 22.42 5.96
N SER A 216 5.83 23.36 6.90
CA SER A 216 4.77 24.32 7.23
C SER A 216 5.38 25.63 7.70
N GLY A 217 5.14 26.71 6.95
CA GLY A 217 5.75 28.01 7.21
C GLY A 217 7.28 27.89 7.24
N ASN A 218 7.91 28.29 8.34
CA ASN A 218 9.36 28.29 8.47
C ASN A 218 9.94 27.02 9.12
N SER A 219 9.15 25.96 9.26
CA SER A 219 9.53 24.69 9.88
C SER A 219 9.32 23.53 8.91
N CYS A 220 10.24 22.58 8.92
CA CYS A 220 10.11 21.33 8.18
C CYS A 220 10.45 20.14 9.07
N GLN A 221 9.97 18.95 8.74
CA GLN A 221 10.23 17.74 9.51
C GLN A 221 10.39 16.51 8.64
N TYR A 222 11.18 15.57 9.15
CA TYR A 222 11.40 14.25 8.59
C TYR A 222 10.87 13.19 9.56
N ILE A 223 10.20 12.17 9.02
CA ILE A 223 9.73 11.02 9.78
C ILE A 223 10.72 9.88 9.57
N PHE A 224 11.22 9.30 10.66
CA PHE A 224 12.11 8.16 10.56
C PHE A 224 11.36 6.91 10.17
N TYR A 225 12.03 6.07 9.39
CA TYR A 225 11.54 4.75 9.05
C TYR A 225 12.35 3.67 9.76
N GLU A 226 11.67 2.57 10.09
CA GLU A 226 12.27 1.35 10.64
C GLU A 226 12.14 0.24 9.62
N ALA A 227 13.24 -0.47 9.37
CA ALA A 227 13.29 -1.55 8.41
C ALA A 227 13.42 -2.92 9.10
N THR A 228 13.12 -3.98 8.35
CA THR A 228 13.52 -5.32 8.77
C THR A 228 15.05 -5.46 8.76
N PRO A 229 15.64 -6.16 9.74
CA PRO A 229 17.07 -6.44 9.73
C PRO A 229 17.49 -7.34 8.56
N ASP A 230 18.75 -7.20 8.11
CA ASP A 230 19.32 -7.92 6.96
C ASP A 230 19.33 -9.45 7.10
N ASN A 231 19.16 -9.98 8.32
CA ASN A 231 19.12 -11.42 8.57
C ASN A 231 17.76 -12.07 8.24
N LEU A 232 16.74 -11.26 7.89
CA LEU A 232 15.43 -11.75 7.49
C LEU A 232 15.34 -11.90 5.97
N SER A 233 14.55 -12.88 5.50
CA SER A 233 14.38 -13.17 4.07
C SER A 233 13.50 -12.16 3.32
N TYR A 234 13.11 -11.06 3.97
CA TYR A 234 12.23 -10.04 3.41
C TYR A 234 12.68 -8.66 3.90
N PHE A 235 12.57 -7.67 3.01
CA PHE A 235 12.86 -6.27 3.29
C PHE A 235 11.55 -5.48 3.28
N GLN A 236 11.21 -4.88 4.41
CA GLN A 236 10.11 -3.92 4.53
C GLN A 236 10.57 -2.76 5.39
N MET A 237 10.07 -1.57 5.06
CA MET A 237 10.38 -0.34 5.76
C MET A 237 9.07 0.38 6.06
N VAL A 238 8.89 0.84 7.31
CA VAL A 238 7.66 1.46 7.78
C VAL A 238 7.91 2.77 8.51
N ALA A 239 7.00 3.72 8.35
CA ALA A 239 7.04 4.99 9.06
C ALA A 239 6.90 4.75 10.57
N THR A 240 7.71 5.45 11.35
CA THR A 240 7.64 5.40 12.82
C THR A 240 6.88 6.62 13.35
N ASN A 241 6.73 6.70 14.67
CA ASN A 241 6.28 7.92 15.34
C ASN A 241 7.46 8.86 15.69
N ARG A 242 8.69 8.56 15.25
CA ARG A 242 9.87 9.40 15.49
C ARG A 242 9.98 10.43 14.40
N SER A 243 10.17 11.68 14.79
CA SER A 243 10.39 12.78 13.87
C SER A 243 11.52 13.69 14.32
N ILE A 244 12.13 14.38 13.38
CA ILE A 244 13.07 15.46 13.64
C ILE A 244 12.65 16.68 12.83
N SER A 245 12.66 17.84 13.46
CA SER A 245 12.25 19.10 12.84
C SER A 245 13.42 20.04 12.65
N THR A 246 13.41 20.80 11.57
CA THR A 246 14.27 21.95 11.36
C THR A 246 13.44 23.22 11.29
N GLN A 247 13.99 24.33 11.75
CA GLN A 247 13.34 25.64 11.68
C GLN A 247 14.36 26.70 11.33
N ALA A 248 13.98 27.67 10.51
CA ALA A 248 14.80 28.83 10.24
C ALA A 248 14.06 30.15 10.51
N THR A 249 14.75 31.10 11.13
CA THR A 249 14.23 32.45 11.38
C THR A 249 15.14 33.47 10.71
N CYS A 250 14.56 34.30 9.85
CA CYS A 250 15.30 35.25 9.02
C CYS A 250 14.92 36.71 9.31
N ARG A 251 15.88 37.60 9.06
CA ARG A 251 15.67 39.05 8.89
C ARG A 251 16.13 39.43 7.50
N SER A 252 15.42 40.37 6.86
CA SER A 252 15.74 40.84 5.51
C SER A 252 15.96 42.35 5.47
N TRP A 253 16.82 42.78 4.55
CA TRP A 253 17.08 44.18 4.24
C TRP A 253 17.22 44.34 2.73
N LYS A 254 16.75 45.48 2.22
CA LYS A 254 16.97 45.84 0.82
C LYS A 254 18.44 46.20 0.60
N VAL A 255 18.98 45.85 -0.56
CA VAL A 255 20.35 46.22 -0.92
C VAL A 255 20.34 47.56 -1.67
N LEU A 256 21.07 48.54 -1.14
CA LEU A 256 21.14 49.91 -1.66
C LEU A 256 22.22 50.10 -2.73
N LYS A 257 23.33 49.36 -2.63
CA LYS A 257 24.48 49.40 -3.57
C LYS A 257 25.06 48.00 -3.77
N GLY A 258 25.54 47.72 -4.99
CA GLY A 258 26.18 46.44 -5.34
C GLY A 258 25.22 45.26 -5.53
N GLY A 259 23.92 45.52 -5.61
CA GLY A 259 22.90 44.47 -5.66
C GLY A 259 22.86 43.64 -6.95
N ASP A 260 23.53 44.09 -8.01
CA ASP A 260 23.63 43.37 -9.29
C ASP A 260 24.59 42.17 -9.26
N GLY A 261 25.27 41.93 -8.13
CA GLY A 261 26.20 40.81 -7.95
C GLY A 261 27.52 40.97 -8.71
N THR A 262 27.83 42.16 -9.23
CA THR A 262 29.09 42.45 -9.93
C THR A 262 30.12 43.16 -9.04
N GLN A 263 29.70 43.59 -7.84
CA GLN A 263 30.53 44.32 -6.88
C GLN A 263 30.94 43.42 -5.71
N ARG A 264 32.16 43.65 -5.18
CA ARG A 264 32.71 42.88 -4.06
C ARG A 264 32.08 43.18 -2.71
N THR A 265 31.35 44.29 -2.63
CA THR A 265 30.71 44.75 -1.42
C THR A 265 29.32 45.24 -1.75
N ILE A 266 28.38 44.90 -0.87
CA ILE A 266 27.03 45.46 -0.90
C ILE A 266 26.82 46.37 0.30
N VAL A 267 25.89 47.32 0.16
CA VAL A 267 25.43 48.16 1.27
C VAL A 267 23.97 47.85 1.51
N ILE A 268 23.63 47.40 2.72
CA ILE A 268 22.24 47.07 3.07
C ILE A 268 21.53 48.25 3.73
N ASP A 269 20.21 48.29 3.63
CA ASP A 269 19.35 49.29 4.25
C ASP A 269 19.03 48.95 5.71
N ASP A 270 20.06 48.80 6.53
CA ASP A 270 19.92 48.74 7.99
C ASP A 270 20.22 50.11 8.63
N ALA A 271 20.04 50.24 9.94
CA ALA A 271 20.23 51.50 10.66
C ALA A 271 21.64 52.11 10.46
N ASN A 272 22.66 51.27 10.21
CA ASN A 272 24.06 51.68 10.10
C ASN A 272 24.58 51.72 8.65
N ARG A 273 23.75 51.36 7.66
CA ARG A 273 24.16 51.16 6.27
C ARG A 273 25.37 50.24 6.16
N THR A 274 25.25 49.07 6.78
CA THR A 274 26.32 48.10 6.92
C THR A 274 26.83 47.66 5.55
N VAL A 275 28.16 47.64 5.42
CA VAL A 275 28.86 47.16 4.22
C VAL A 275 29.20 45.69 4.40
N ILE A 276 28.78 44.84 3.46
CA ILE A 276 28.96 43.39 3.52
C ILE A 276 29.81 42.95 2.34
N ALA A 277 30.84 42.15 2.60
CA ALA A 277 31.70 41.58 1.55
C ALA A 277 31.03 40.34 0.94
N ILE A 278 31.06 40.24 -0.40
CA ILE A 278 30.52 39.12 -1.15
C ILE A 278 31.69 38.25 -1.67
N PRO A 279 31.65 36.91 -1.48
CA PRO A 279 32.76 36.02 -1.80
C PRO A 279 33.02 35.84 -3.30
N ALA A 280 31.98 35.98 -4.13
CA ALA A 280 32.04 35.71 -5.55
C ALA A 280 31.19 36.71 -6.35
N LEU A 281 31.70 37.07 -7.53
CA LEU A 281 31.05 38.00 -8.45
C LEU A 281 30.37 37.19 -9.56
N ASN A 282 29.22 36.60 -9.24
CA ASN A 282 28.50 35.72 -10.16
C ASN A 282 27.43 36.45 -11.00
N GLY A 283 27.30 37.77 -10.84
CA GLY A 283 26.28 38.56 -11.51
C GLY A 283 24.89 38.43 -10.87
N ALA A 284 23.89 38.96 -11.57
CA ALA A 284 22.49 38.98 -11.15
C ALA A 284 21.79 37.62 -11.39
N ALA A 285 20.54 37.50 -10.94
CA ALA A 285 19.69 36.32 -11.10
C ALA A 285 20.24 35.06 -10.41
N GLN A 286 20.74 35.23 -9.19
CA GLN A 286 21.21 34.13 -8.35
C GLN A 286 21.16 34.49 -6.88
N THR A 287 21.05 33.47 -6.04
CA THR A 287 21.09 33.61 -4.58
C THR A 287 22.37 32.98 -4.06
N THR A 288 23.19 33.77 -3.38
CA THR A 288 24.43 33.30 -2.74
C THR A 288 24.21 33.13 -1.25
N PHE A 289 24.36 31.90 -0.76
CA PHE A 289 24.35 31.57 0.66
C PHE A 289 25.76 31.54 1.20
N MET A 290 25.98 32.08 2.40
CA MET A 290 27.30 32.26 2.99
C MET A 290 27.26 31.87 4.47
N VAL A 291 28.32 31.22 4.94
CA VAL A 291 28.48 30.80 6.34
C VAL A 291 29.95 30.88 6.74
N ASP A 292 30.21 31.20 8.01
CA ASP A 292 31.51 30.96 8.64
C ASP A 292 31.40 29.74 9.55
N PRO A 293 31.86 28.54 9.15
CA PRO A 293 31.62 27.32 9.92
C PRO A 293 32.18 27.34 11.35
N ASP A 294 33.25 28.08 11.62
CA ASP A 294 33.89 28.10 12.95
C ASP A 294 33.22 29.11 13.90
N ARG A 295 32.50 30.09 13.38
CA ARG A 295 31.86 31.18 14.17
C ARG A 295 30.34 31.22 14.08
N GLY A 296 29.79 30.70 12.99
CA GLY A 296 28.39 30.72 12.61
C GLY A 296 27.75 29.34 12.64
N SER A 297 28.30 28.38 13.38
CA SER A 297 27.68 27.07 13.56
C SER A 297 27.85 26.58 14.99
N GLY A 298 26.83 25.93 15.51
CA GLY A 298 26.85 25.21 16.79
C GLY A 298 26.42 23.75 16.61
N PRO A 299 26.26 23.00 17.72
CA PRO A 299 25.90 21.58 17.65
C PRO A 299 24.61 21.29 16.89
N ASN A 300 23.64 22.20 16.96
CA ASN A 300 22.29 22.02 16.40
C ASN A 300 21.75 23.29 15.72
N TRP A 301 22.63 24.24 15.39
CA TRP A 301 22.22 25.50 14.75
C TRP A 301 23.30 26.03 13.81
N GLY A 302 22.90 26.86 12.86
CA GLY A 302 23.74 27.51 11.87
C GLY A 302 23.25 28.92 11.57
N HIS A 303 24.19 29.85 11.46
CA HIS A 303 23.98 31.24 11.07
C HIS A 303 24.37 31.39 9.61
N ILE A 304 23.39 31.69 8.76
CA ILE A 304 23.55 31.74 7.32
C ILE A 304 23.14 33.13 6.84
N LEU A 305 23.98 33.69 5.99
CA LEU A 305 23.68 34.92 5.25
C LEU A 305 23.24 34.52 3.84
N ALA A 306 22.26 35.20 3.28
CA ALA A 306 21.86 35.01 1.88
C ALA A 306 21.79 36.34 1.15
N PHE A 307 22.30 36.37 -0.08
CA PHE A 307 22.26 37.54 -0.95
C PHE A 307 21.56 37.18 -2.26
N GLU A 308 20.39 37.76 -2.48
CA GLU A 308 19.64 37.70 -3.74
C GLU A 308 20.15 38.81 -4.68
N ALA A 309 20.98 38.44 -5.65
CA ALA A 309 21.52 39.37 -6.62
C ALA A 309 20.48 39.67 -7.72
N SER A 310 20.16 40.95 -7.90
CA SER A 310 19.19 41.43 -8.89
C SER A 310 19.54 42.84 -9.35
N SER A 311 19.32 43.11 -10.64
CA SER A 311 19.51 44.44 -11.21
C SER A 311 18.40 45.43 -10.80
N THR A 312 17.25 44.92 -10.34
CA THR A 312 16.05 45.73 -10.06
C THR A 312 15.62 45.67 -8.60
N ASP A 313 15.67 44.49 -7.98
CA ASP A 313 15.19 44.31 -6.60
C ASP A 313 16.07 43.32 -5.79
N PRO A 314 17.27 43.75 -5.38
CA PRO A 314 18.22 42.93 -4.63
C PRO A 314 17.93 42.94 -3.12
N TRP A 315 18.04 41.76 -2.50
CA TRP A 315 17.73 41.55 -1.08
C TRP A 315 18.85 40.81 -0.35
N PHE A 316 19.01 41.14 0.94
CA PHE A 316 19.95 40.48 1.82
C PHE A 316 19.24 39.90 3.03
N TYR A 317 19.64 38.70 3.45
CA TYR A 317 19.04 37.98 4.57
C TYR A 317 20.09 37.54 5.57
N ASN A 318 19.68 37.55 6.83
CA ASN A 318 20.42 37.01 7.95
C ASN A 318 19.51 36.02 8.67
N CYS A 319 19.89 34.75 8.66
CA CYS A 319 19.04 33.66 9.11
C CYS A 319 19.75 32.78 10.14
N ASN A 320 19.00 32.37 11.16
CA ASN A 320 19.39 31.31 12.08
C ASN A 320 18.58 30.06 11.75
N VAL A 321 19.26 28.99 11.37
CA VAL A 321 18.71 27.66 11.14
C VAL A 321 18.99 26.80 12.36
N THR A 322 18.00 26.05 12.80
CA THR A 322 18.07 25.16 13.96
C THR A 322 17.58 23.77 13.59
N VAL A 323 18.19 22.76 14.16
CA VAL A 323 17.81 21.35 14.05
C VAL A 323 17.39 20.89 15.44
N GLY A 324 16.14 20.45 15.57
CA GLY A 324 15.57 19.96 16.81
C GLY A 324 16.13 18.59 17.20
N ALA A 325 15.84 18.17 18.42
CA ALA A 325 16.08 16.79 18.84
C ALA A 325 15.06 15.84 18.19
N VAL A 326 15.38 14.55 18.14
CA VAL A 326 14.45 13.53 17.68
C VAL A 326 13.34 13.36 18.73
N THR A 327 12.09 13.34 18.29
CA THR A 327 10.94 13.08 19.14
C THR A 327 10.70 11.57 19.29
N ASN A 328 10.12 11.14 20.41
CA ASN A 328 9.73 9.75 20.66
C ASN A 328 10.89 8.72 20.62
N VAL A 329 12.09 9.14 21.01
CA VAL A 329 13.27 8.26 21.14
C VAL A 329 13.10 7.28 22.29
N GLN A 330 13.38 6.00 22.04
CA GLN A 330 13.38 4.94 23.06
C GLN A 330 14.80 4.45 23.40
N ASN A 331 15.74 4.60 22.47
CA ASN A 331 17.13 4.14 22.63
C ASN A 331 18.11 5.19 22.06
N PRO A 332 19.27 5.42 22.70
CA PRO A 332 20.29 6.36 22.20
C PRO A 332 20.69 6.17 20.73
N VAL A 333 20.63 4.95 20.18
CA VAL A 333 20.93 4.67 18.77
C VAL A 333 19.94 5.30 17.78
N GLN A 334 18.77 5.73 18.26
CA GLN A 334 17.74 6.38 17.46
C GLN A 334 17.89 7.92 17.42
N GLU A 335 18.85 8.47 18.15
CA GLU A 335 19.18 9.90 18.12
C GLU A 335 19.98 10.26 16.87
N VAL A 336 19.97 11.54 16.51
CA VAL A 336 20.84 12.09 15.47
C VAL A 336 22.09 12.68 16.12
N GLY A 337 23.26 12.25 15.65
CA GLY A 337 24.55 12.72 16.14
C GLY A 337 24.81 14.19 15.81
N VAL A 338 25.58 14.86 16.67
CA VAL A 338 25.96 16.27 16.51
C VAL A 338 26.64 16.53 15.16
N ASN A 339 27.43 15.56 14.67
CA ASN A 339 28.14 15.68 13.41
C ASN A 339 27.17 15.75 12.20
N VAL A 340 25.95 15.22 12.32
CA VAL A 340 24.91 15.37 11.31
C VAL A 340 24.17 16.69 11.50
N THR A 341 23.71 16.99 12.73
CA THR A 341 22.89 18.19 13.00
C THR A 341 23.64 19.50 12.74
N SER A 342 24.92 19.59 13.11
CA SER A 342 25.73 20.79 12.89
C SER A 342 25.99 21.04 11.40
N LEU A 343 26.21 19.97 10.62
CA LEU A 343 26.41 20.08 9.18
C LEU A 343 25.10 20.42 8.46
N ALA A 344 24.00 19.75 8.82
CA ALA A 344 22.69 19.99 8.25
C ALA A 344 22.24 21.46 8.40
N ALA A 345 22.45 22.05 9.58
CA ALA A 345 22.02 23.42 9.87
C ALA A 345 22.69 24.48 8.97
N SER A 346 23.92 24.23 8.50
CA SER A 346 24.67 25.17 7.65
C SER A 346 24.81 24.71 6.19
N ALA A 347 24.30 23.52 5.85
CA ALA A 347 24.64 22.78 4.65
C ALA A 347 24.43 23.54 3.34
N ILE A 348 23.41 24.38 3.26
CA ILE A 348 23.07 25.15 2.05
C ILE A 348 24.22 26.05 1.57
N ALA A 349 25.10 26.48 2.48
CA ALA A 349 26.25 27.34 2.18
C ALA A 349 27.60 26.59 2.19
N LEU A 350 27.61 25.29 2.51
CA LEU A 350 28.84 24.50 2.62
C LEU A 350 29.33 24.04 1.24
N GLN A 351 30.62 24.26 0.96
CA GLN A 351 31.31 23.74 -0.22
C GLN A 351 32.20 22.54 0.09
N GLY A 352 32.80 22.53 1.28
CA GLY A 352 33.80 21.56 1.66
C GLY A 352 35.18 21.80 1.03
N TYR A 353 35.28 21.81 -0.30
CA TYR A 353 36.51 22.06 -1.05
C TYR A 353 36.45 23.40 -1.78
N GLY A 354 37.55 24.15 -1.81
CA GLY A 354 37.64 25.40 -2.58
C GLY A 354 36.91 26.60 -1.97
N ALA A 355 36.66 26.60 -0.66
CA ALA A 355 36.07 27.75 0.02
C ALA A 355 37.02 28.97 -0.06
N SER A 356 36.56 30.00 -0.78
CA SER A 356 37.22 31.29 -1.06
C SER A 356 38.23 31.34 -2.22
N THR A 357 37.98 32.29 -3.14
CA THR A 357 38.92 32.75 -4.17
C THR A 357 39.58 34.10 -3.82
N PHE A 358 39.29 34.71 -2.65
CA PHE A 358 39.81 36.02 -2.27
C PHE A 358 40.08 36.20 -0.76
N GLY A 359 41.26 36.71 -0.43
CA GLY A 359 41.55 37.38 0.85
C GLY A 359 41.83 36.50 2.07
N VAL A 360 41.77 35.17 1.94
CA VAL A 360 42.32 34.26 2.93
C VAL A 360 43.71 33.87 2.44
N ASN A 361 44.77 34.36 3.08
CA ASN A 361 46.17 34.06 2.73
C ASN A 361 46.55 32.56 2.94
N SER A 362 45.55 31.69 3.10
CA SER A 362 45.69 30.26 3.35
C SER A 362 44.50 29.55 2.74
N ASN A 363 44.71 28.36 2.17
CA ASN A 363 43.71 27.36 1.76
C ASN A 363 42.84 26.89 2.96
N SER A 364 42.19 27.82 3.67
CA SER A 364 41.44 27.51 4.86
C SER A 364 40.00 27.25 4.48
N THR A 365 39.61 25.98 4.49
CA THR A 365 38.21 25.57 4.41
C THR A 365 37.44 25.93 5.67
N ARG A 366 38.08 26.48 6.71
CA ARG A 366 37.48 26.72 8.03
C ARG A 366 36.67 28.01 8.13
N HIS A 367 36.97 29.00 7.31
CA HIS A 367 36.30 30.28 7.32
C HIS A 367 35.63 30.58 5.98
N PHE A 368 34.47 31.23 6.05
CA PHE A 368 33.77 31.83 4.92
C PHE A 368 33.55 30.87 3.72
N GLN A 369 32.63 29.92 3.90
CA GLN A 369 32.10 29.09 2.82
C GLN A 369 30.87 29.74 2.19
N PHE A 370 30.64 29.47 0.91
CA PHE A 370 29.47 29.99 0.23
C PHE A 370 29.02 29.07 -0.89
N GLN A 371 27.74 29.08 -1.24
CA GLN A 371 27.26 28.42 -2.44
C GLN A 371 26.27 29.32 -3.16
N SER A 372 26.38 29.36 -4.48
CA SER A 372 25.52 30.16 -5.34
C SER A 372 24.59 29.26 -6.12
N TYR A 373 23.30 29.61 -6.13
CA TYR A 373 22.26 28.88 -6.86
C TYR A 373 21.57 29.84 -7.85
N PRO A 374 21.36 29.44 -9.12
CA PRO A 374 20.62 30.24 -10.08
C PRO A 374 19.20 30.56 -9.60
N ALA A 375 18.68 31.74 -9.89
CA ALA A 375 17.34 32.18 -9.45
C ALA A 375 16.21 31.28 -9.99
N GLU A 376 16.44 30.56 -11.08
CA GLU A 376 15.52 29.61 -11.68
C GLU A 376 15.48 28.26 -10.93
N SER A 377 16.45 28.00 -10.06
CA SER A 377 16.50 26.77 -9.26
C SER A 377 15.69 26.90 -7.98
N PHE A 378 15.22 25.78 -7.42
CA PHE A 378 14.40 25.77 -6.21
C PHE A 378 15.06 26.51 -5.03
N TYR A 379 16.34 26.21 -4.74
CA TYR A 379 17.06 26.85 -3.64
C TYR A 379 17.64 28.23 -3.99
N GLY A 380 17.70 28.59 -5.28
CA GLY A 380 18.10 29.93 -5.70
C GLY A 380 16.93 30.90 -5.88
N ALA A 381 15.69 30.39 -5.83
CA ALA A 381 14.46 31.13 -6.10
C ALA A 381 14.35 32.40 -5.23
N THR A 382 14.07 33.52 -5.89
CA THR A 382 13.96 34.83 -5.25
C THR A 382 12.79 34.88 -4.27
N GLN A 383 13.06 35.37 -3.06
CA GLN A 383 12.05 35.56 -2.02
C GLN A 383 11.62 37.01 -1.87
N GLY A 384 12.33 37.98 -2.48
CA GLY A 384 11.86 39.36 -2.59
C GLY A 384 11.62 40.05 -1.24
N GLY A 385 12.47 39.76 -0.26
CA GLY A 385 12.36 40.22 1.12
C GLY A 385 11.50 39.34 2.04
N ASN A 386 10.84 38.29 1.52
CA ASN A 386 10.00 37.40 2.31
C ASN A 386 10.83 36.50 3.26
N VAL A 387 10.85 36.87 4.53
CA VAL A 387 11.59 36.14 5.58
C VAL A 387 11.05 34.75 5.87
N THR A 388 9.73 34.52 5.72
CA THR A 388 9.12 33.22 5.95
C THR A 388 9.46 32.26 4.83
N GLY A 389 9.41 32.73 3.57
CA GLY A 389 9.80 31.95 2.39
C GLY A 389 11.29 31.58 2.41
N MET A 390 12.17 32.54 2.70
CA MET A 390 13.61 32.25 2.86
C MET A 390 13.88 31.31 4.04
N GLY A 391 13.15 31.47 5.14
CA GLY A 391 13.22 30.56 6.28
C GLY A 391 12.78 29.13 5.90
N GLN A 392 11.66 28.99 5.18
CA GLN A 392 11.19 27.70 4.70
C GLN A 392 12.22 27.02 3.79
N LEU A 393 12.84 27.77 2.88
CA LEU A 393 13.87 27.30 1.95
C LEU A 393 15.12 26.78 2.70
N MET A 394 15.58 27.50 3.71
CA MET A 394 16.73 27.04 4.51
C MET A 394 16.37 25.86 5.42
N ALA A 395 15.18 25.86 6.03
CA ALA A 395 14.71 24.75 6.85
C ALA A 395 14.54 23.48 6.02
N SER A 396 13.98 23.59 4.80
CA SER A 396 13.77 22.49 3.88
C SER A 396 15.10 21.86 3.43
N PHE A 397 16.10 22.68 3.11
CA PHE A 397 17.45 22.21 2.81
C PHE A 397 18.04 21.43 3.99
N ALA A 398 17.96 21.99 5.20
CA ALA A 398 18.53 21.37 6.40
C ALA A 398 17.87 20.03 6.75
N VAL A 399 16.53 19.94 6.70
CA VAL A 399 15.85 18.66 6.93
C VAL A 399 16.15 17.66 5.82
N GLY A 400 16.33 18.12 4.59
CA GLY A 400 16.72 17.29 3.45
C GLY A 400 18.06 16.59 3.69
N VAL A 401 19.04 17.29 4.28
CA VAL A 401 20.31 16.65 4.68
C VAL A 401 20.07 15.49 5.65
N VAL A 402 19.25 15.70 6.67
CA VAL A 402 18.95 14.67 7.68
C VAL A 402 18.21 13.50 7.04
N ALA A 403 17.19 13.78 6.22
CA ALA A 403 16.39 12.78 5.55
C ALA A 403 17.23 11.91 4.60
N ILE A 404 18.06 12.52 3.75
CA ILE A 404 18.93 11.77 2.84
C ILE A 404 20.01 11.01 3.61
N THR A 405 20.56 11.58 4.68
CA THR A 405 21.49 10.86 5.56
C THR A 405 20.85 9.59 6.12
N ALA A 406 19.59 9.65 6.54
CA ALA A 406 18.85 8.48 7.04
C ALA A 406 18.63 7.42 5.93
N GLN A 407 18.45 7.82 4.68
CA GLN A 407 18.22 6.88 3.58
C GLN A 407 19.48 6.20 3.07
N VAL A 408 20.63 6.84 3.20
CA VAL A 408 21.88 6.38 2.58
C VAL A 408 22.86 5.73 3.55
N ASN A 409 22.80 6.11 4.84
CA ASN A 409 23.65 5.54 5.85
C ASN A 409 23.33 4.06 6.06
N SER A 410 24.34 3.29 6.47
CA SER A 410 24.13 1.91 6.88
C SER A 410 23.19 1.80 8.08
N ASN A 411 22.41 0.73 8.13
CA ASN A 411 21.57 0.45 9.27
C ASN A 411 22.33 -0.22 10.42
N VAL A 412 21.83 0.01 11.63
CA VAL A 412 22.23 -0.65 12.87
C VAL A 412 21.00 -1.27 13.54
N ASN A 413 21.22 -2.35 14.26
CA ASN A 413 20.13 -3.09 14.90
C ASN A 413 19.75 -2.44 16.23
N ALA A 414 18.47 -2.13 16.40
CA ALA A 414 17.91 -1.51 17.60
C ALA A 414 16.60 -2.20 18.01
N PRO A 415 16.19 -2.12 19.29
CA PRO A 415 14.84 -2.49 19.67
C PRO A 415 13.83 -1.49 19.10
N GLY A 416 12.76 -1.99 18.49
CA GLY A 416 11.72 -1.18 17.87
C GLY A 416 10.52 -2.01 17.43
N LEU A 417 9.77 -1.49 16.46
CA LEU A 417 8.55 -2.11 15.95
C LEU A 417 8.83 -2.79 14.62
N LEU A 418 9.18 -4.08 14.67
CA LEU A 418 9.53 -4.90 13.52
C LEU A 418 8.36 -5.00 12.53
N PRO A 419 8.51 -4.50 11.29
CA PRO A 419 7.56 -4.75 10.22
C PRO A 419 7.42 -6.26 9.93
N LEU A 420 6.19 -6.74 9.91
CA LEU A 420 5.83 -8.12 9.58
C LEU A 420 5.06 -8.12 8.27
N LYS A 421 5.55 -8.94 7.34
CA LYS A 421 4.90 -9.21 6.06
C LYS A 421 3.39 -9.44 6.19
N GLY A 422 2.63 -8.37 5.96
CA GLY A 422 1.18 -8.37 5.87
C GLY A 422 0.71 -9.00 4.55
N ILE A 423 -0.48 -9.59 4.58
CA ILE A 423 -1.22 -9.99 3.38
C ILE A 423 -2.62 -9.41 3.43
N GLN A 424 -3.18 -9.08 2.27
CA GLN A 424 -4.53 -8.56 2.15
C GLN A 424 -5.35 -9.46 1.22
N LEU A 425 -6.64 -9.63 1.54
CA LEU A 425 -7.58 -10.27 0.64
C LEU A 425 -8.10 -9.21 -0.34
N ASP A 426 -7.74 -9.35 -1.60
CA ASP A 426 -8.20 -8.48 -2.66
C ASP A 426 -9.28 -9.18 -3.49
N ILE A 427 -10.42 -8.52 -3.66
CA ILE A 427 -11.54 -8.99 -4.46
C ILE A 427 -11.69 -8.00 -5.62
N ASN A 428 -10.97 -8.29 -6.72
CA ASN A 428 -10.91 -7.43 -7.90
C ASN A 428 -12.29 -6.94 -8.36
N LYS A 429 -13.29 -7.82 -8.38
CA LYS A 429 -14.64 -7.51 -8.88
C LYS A 429 -15.72 -8.28 -8.12
N TRP A 430 -16.32 -7.60 -7.15
CA TRP A 430 -17.50 -8.09 -6.39
C TRP A 430 -18.66 -8.53 -7.28
N TYR A 431 -18.80 -7.93 -8.46
CA TYR A 431 -19.81 -8.31 -9.45
C TYR A 431 -19.78 -9.82 -9.77
N TYR A 432 -18.59 -10.43 -9.93
CA TYR A 432 -18.50 -11.86 -10.22
C TYR A 432 -18.93 -12.72 -9.02
N VAL A 433 -18.61 -12.30 -7.80
CA VAL A 433 -19.06 -12.97 -6.57
C VAL A 433 -20.58 -12.95 -6.50
N HIS A 434 -21.21 -11.78 -6.68
CA HIS A 434 -22.67 -11.64 -6.67
C HIS A 434 -23.33 -12.44 -7.80
N LEU A 435 -22.75 -12.44 -9.00
CA LEU A 435 -23.28 -13.16 -10.15
C LEU A 435 -23.25 -14.68 -9.92
N ILE A 436 -22.12 -15.23 -9.45
CA ILE A 436 -21.99 -16.67 -9.21
C ILE A 436 -22.92 -17.12 -8.07
N LEU A 437 -22.89 -16.42 -6.94
CA LEU A 437 -23.73 -16.76 -5.77
C LEU A 437 -25.23 -16.54 -6.06
N GLY A 438 -25.57 -15.47 -6.76
CA GLY A 438 -26.94 -15.18 -7.16
C GLY A 438 -27.51 -16.19 -8.16
N LEU A 439 -26.75 -16.54 -9.20
CA LEU A 439 -27.16 -17.53 -10.18
C LEU A 439 -27.29 -18.93 -9.58
N THR A 440 -26.39 -19.35 -8.70
CA THR A 440 -26.47 -20.67 -8.06
C THR A 440 -27.74 -20.82 -7.21
N VAL A 441 -28.04 -19.85 -6.34
CA VAL A 441 -29.26 -19.85 -5.51
C VAL A 441 -30.52 -19.70 -6.36
N GLY A 442 -30.51 -18.77 -7.32
CA GLY A 442 -31.66 -18.46 -8.16
C GLY A 442 -32.03 -19.61 -9.10
N LEU A 443 -31.04 -20.19 -9.79
CA LEU A 443 -31.27 -21.31 -10.70
C LEU A 443 -31.71 -22.56 -9.92
N GLN A 444 -31.12 -22.83 -8.76
CA GLN A 444 -31.56 -23.96 -7.93
C GLN A 444 -33.01 -23.80 -7.47
N LEU A 445 -33.43 -22.59 -7.07
CA LEU A 445 -34.83 -22.32 -6.71
C LEU A 445 -35.77 -22.55 -7.88
N LEU A 446 -35.41 -22.02 -9.05
CA LEU A 446 -36.19 -22.13 -10.27
C LEU A 446 -36.37 -23.61 -10.68
N LEU A 447 -35.28 -24.39 -10.69
CA LEU A 447 -35.33 -25.82 -10.98
C LEU A 447 -36.15 -26.59 -9.95
N ALA A 448 -36.04 -26.24 -8.66
CA ALA A 448 -36.80 -26.86 -7.59
C ALA A 448 -38.32 -26.64 -7.73
N VAL A 449 -38.73 -25.41 -8.08
CA VAL A 449 -40.14 -25.07 -8.32
C VAL A 449 -40.68 -25.78 -9.56
N ILE A 450 -39.92 -25.79 -10.66
CA ILE A 450 -40.30 -26.48 -11.89
C ILE A 450 -40.43 -27.99 -11.63
N ALA A 451 -39.44 -28.59 -10.97
CA ALA A 451 -39.47 -30.02 -10.64
C ALA A 451 -40.68 -30.39 -9.78
N ALA A 452 -40.98 -29.59 -8.74
CA ALA A 452 -42.16 -29.81 -7.90
C ALA A 452 -43.48 -29.66 -8.67
N ALA A 453 -43.59 -28.65 -9.55
CA ALA A 453 -44.77 -28.42 -10.36
C ALA A 453 -45.02 -29.56 -11.34
N VAL A 454 -43.97 -30.01 -12.03
CA VAL A 454 -44.03 -31.11 -13.00
C VAL A 454 -44.31 -32.45 -12.31
N ALA A 455 -43.59 -32.77 -11.22
CA ALA A 455 -43.80 -34.00 -10.46
C ALA A 455 -45.22 -34.10 -9.88
N SER A 456 -45.85 -32.97 -9.51
CA SER A 456 -47.22 -32.95 -8.99
C SER A 456 -48.31 -33.29 -10.02
N LYS A 457 -47.98 -33.27 -11.32
CA LYS A 457 -48.92 -33.67 -12.38
C LYS A 457 -49.13 -35.19 -12.43
N VAL A 458 -48.14 -35.97 -11.95
CA VAL A 458 -48.15 -37.44 -11.92
C VAL A 458 -48.32 -37.92 -10.48
N THR A 459 -48.98 -39.06 -10.29
CA THR A 459 -49.10 -39.69 -8.97
C THR A 459 -47.75 -40.23 -8.54
N VAL A 460 -47.07 -39.51 -7.65
CA VAL A 460 -45.85 -39.98 -6.98
C VAL A 460 -46.30 -40.98 -5.92
N ARG A 461 -46.04 -42.27 -6.14
CA ARG A 461 -46.39 -43.35 -5.20
C ARG A 461 -45.26 -43.53 -4.18
N ASP A 462 -45.62 -43.81 -2.93
CA ASP A 462 -44.69 -43.76 -1.78
C ASP A 462 -43.43 -44.63 -1.96
N HIS A 463 -42.36 -44.18 -1.31
CA HIS A 463 -40.98 -44.65 -1.44
C HIS A 463 -40.68 -46.08 -0.95
N SER A 464 -41.69 -46.92 -0.70
CA SER A 464 -41.47 -48.30 -0.25
C SER A 464 -41.13 -49.21 -1.42
N CYS A 465 -40.21 -50.16 -1.23
CA CYS A 465 -39.93 -51.22 -2.21
C CYS A 465 -41.21 -51.99 -2.60
N VAL A 466 -42.18 -52.06 -1.69
CA VAL A 466 -43.50 -52.65 -1.90
C VAL A 466 -44.34 -51.82 -2.87
N GLY A 467 -44.35 -50.49 -2.73
CA GLY A 467 -45.02 -49.58 -3.66
C GLY A 467 -44.44 -49.64 -5.08
N LEU A 468 -43.14 -49.86 -5.18
CA LEU A 468 -42.40 -50.03 -6.44
C LEU A 468 -42.68 -51.40 -7.09
N ALA A 469 -42.77 -52.46 -6.28
CA ALA A 469 -43.15 -53.81 -6.74
C ALA A 469 -44.61 -53.88 -7.23
N THR A 470 -45.55 -53.21 -6.54
CA THR A 470 -46.97 -53.16 -6.97
C THR A 470 -47.20 -52.39 -8.26
N ALA A 471 -46.26 -51.53 -8.69
CA ALA A 471 -46.34 -50.80 -9.96
C ALA A 471 -45.83 -51.62 -11.15
N LEU A 472 -45.02 -52.66 -10.90
CA LEU A 472 -44.45 -53.56 -11.89
C LEU A 472 -45.28 -54.84 -12.08
N GLN A 473 -46.35 -55.03 -11.30
CA GLN A 473 -47.29 -56.12 -11.53
C GLN A 473 -48.04 -55.84 -12.85
N PRO A 474 -47.91 -56.70 -13.89
CA PRO A 474 -48.83 -56.64 -15.00
C PRO A 474 -50.22 -56.94 -14.42
N LEU A 475 -51.23 -56.22 -14.89
CA LEU A 475 -52.63 -56.63 -14.72
C LEU A 475 -52.74 -58.07 -15.25
N LEU A 476 -52.71 -59.04 -14.35
CA LEU A 476 -53.26 -60.37 -14.57
C LEU A 476 -54.77 -60.26 -14.55
#